data_AF-A0A7C4V7Y1-F1
#
_entry.id   AF-A0A7C4V7Y1-F1
#
_cell.length_a   1.000
_cell.length_b   1.000
_cell.length_c   1.000
_cell.angle_alpha   90.00
_cell.angle_beta   90.00
_cell.angle_gamma   90.00
#
_symmetry.space_group_name_H-M   'P 1'
#
loop_
_entity.id
_entity.type
_entity.pdbx_description
1 polymer ?
#
loop_
_entity_poly.entity_id
_entity_poly.type
_entity_poly.pdbx_seq_one_letter_code
_entity_poly.pdbx_strand_id
1 'polypeptide(L)'
;MLFVRLLMFLLLPVRLPFVLLGRLFKSGAAAERSAQALAGPPAVGAVRKLNRAMDLVDVRTGVFFKIFTCPASDEPPIGPNDVDMAVVMAERAQKFYKHSANLFPPDDIFYEEVEAHYIDEVTRIDNEGGEDQFVGTLDQARRLTNDNTRTLYCELAPLALGFVLILHAALLLFDPFHLLLRETAIWSLRGAQLFATEALFLVVALGLAAFFTSLVYWFSYSHIQRANALSLNVFITTEFARLNNVFRVAQREAMQAETQLADTQKDELRRLASSWTLTYHWIGVRQFLEEMFTRNVMFQIRRNTTLYRVLGIVICAAMLAVIGTAAAFLSGSPNAHTPALIVWLHLSAITFGFVVIVYGLIIRKPFSIVASAQMKDQWYRFNTLSVGDAISEQVTRDKVQIVINRDRARAAGV
;
A
#
# COMPACT_ATOMS: atom_id res chain seq x y z
N MET A 1 -38.73 -3.98 32.61
CA MET A 1 -37.62 -4.31 31.68
C MET A 1 -37.87 -3.91 30.22
N LEU A 2 -39.10 -4.00 29.70
CA LEU A 2 -39.42 -3.67 28.30
C LEU A 2 -39.21 -2.17 27.97
N PHE A 3 -39.55 -1.28 28.90
CA PHE A 3 -39.34 0.18 28.78
C PHE A 3 -37.85 0.58 28.66
N VAL A 4 -36.97 -0.07 29.42
CA VAL A 4 -35.51 0.18 29.37
C VAL A 4 -34.91 -0.31 28.05
N ARG A 5 -35.42 -1.43 27.50
CA ARG A 5 -34.99 -1.95 26.19
C ARG A 5 -35.44 -1.04 25.04
N LEU A 6 -36.65 -0.49 25.13
CA LEU A 6 -37.17 0.47 24.14
C LEU A 6 -36.42 1.81 24.19
N LEU A 7 -36.10 2.29 25.40
CA LEU A 7 -35.26 3.47 25.61
C LEU A 7 -33.83 3.24 25.06
N MET A 8 -33.24 2.06 25.28
CA MET A 8 -31.93 1.71 24.71
C MET A 8 -31.95 1.56 23.18
N PHE A 9 -33.07 1.15 22.59
CA PHE A 9 -33.23 1.04 21.13
C PHE A 9 -33.44 2.42 20.48
N LEU A 10 -34.17 3.33 21.13
CA LEU A 10 -34.32 4.73 20.71
C LEU A 10 -33.02 5.53 20.84
N LEU A 11 -32.19 5.21 21.84
CA LEU A 11 -30.87 5.82 22.02
C LEU A 11 -29.79 5.15 21.17
N LEU A 12 -30.08 4.05 20.47
CA LEU A 12 -29.12 3.31 19.65
C LEU A 12 -28.44 4.18 18.57
N PRO A 13 -29.13 5.09 17.84
CA PRO A 13 -28.50 5.96 16.84
C PRO A 13 -27.54 6.99 17.45
N VAL A 14 -27.79 7.39 18.71
CA VAL A 14 -26.92 8.32 19.46
C VAL A 14 -25.77 7.55 20.11
N ARG A 15 -26.03 6.34 20.62
CA ARG A 15 -25.07 5.55 21.39
C ARG A 15 -24.11 4.74 20.51
N LEU A 16 -24.52 4.31 19.31
CA LEU A 16 -23.64 3.66 18.33
C LEU A 16 -22.41 4.51 18.03
N PRO A 17 -22.53 5.81 17.69
CA PRO A 17 -21.37 6.64 17.41
C PRO A 17 -20.43 6.76 18.62
N PHE A 18 -20.93 6.90 19.85
CA PHE A 18 -20.06 6.95 21.05
C PHE A 18 -19.40 5.61 21.39
N VAL A 19 -20.08 4.49 21.17
CA VAL A 19 -19.51 3.15 21.38
C VAL A 19 -18.47 2.83 20.30
N LEU A 20 -18.73 3.21 19.05
CA LEU A 20 -17.77 3.12 17.94
C LEU A 20 -16.58 4.06 18.17
N LEU A 21 -16.81 5.31 18.61
CA LEU A 21 -15.76 6.25 19.02
C LEU A 21 -14.92 5.66 20.16
N GLY A 22 -15.55 5.14 21.21
CA GLY A 22 -14.86 4.58 22.36
C GLY A 22 -13.99 3.38 21.99
N ARG A 23 -14.43 2.57 21.02
CA ARG A 23 -13.61 1.49 20.44
C ARG A 23 -12.46 2.05 19.58
N LEU A 24 -12.72 3.07 18.76
CA LEU A 24 -11.71 3.76 17.93
C LEU A 24 -10.62 4.45 18.75
N PHE A 25 -10.97 5.07 19.89
CA PHE A 25 -10.00 5.71 20.80
C PHE A 25 -9.16 4.68 21.54
N LYS A 26 -9.76 3.59 22.01
CA LYS A 26 -9.02 2.50 22.68
C LYS A 26 -8.09 1.77 21.69
N SER A 27 -8.52 1.55 20.45
CA SER A 27 -7.67 0.97 19.41
C SER A 27 -6.54 1.92 19.00
N GLY A 28 -6.80 3.22 18.85
CA GLY A 28 -5.77 4.19 18.47
C GLY A 28 -4.61 4.30 19.47
N ALA A 29 -4.91 4.34 20.77
CA ALA A 29 -3.89 4.45 21.82
C ALA A 29 -3.05 3.16 22.00
N ALA A 30 -3.64 1.99 21.80
CA ALA A 30 -2.91 0.71 21.82
C ALA A 30 -1.96 0.59 20.62
N ALA A 31 -2.41 1.08 19.48
CA ALA A 31 -1.71 0.98 18.22
C ALA A 31 -0.55 2.01 18.11
N GLU A 32 -0.70 3.20 18.70
CA GLU A 32 0.38 4.21 18.81
C GLU A 32 1.59 3.70 19.61
N ARG A 33 1.37 2.94 20.69
CA ARG A 33 2.45 2.32 21.47
C ARG A 33 3.18 1.22 20.71
N SER A 34 2.48 0.48 19.85
CA SER A 34 3.09 -0.59 19.04
C SER A 34 3.84 -0.03 17.83
N ALA A 35 3.37 1.06 17.22
CA ALA A 35 4.14 1.78 16.20
C ALA A 35 5.44 2.36 16.77
N GLN A 36 5.43 2.86 18.01
CA GLN A 36 6.65 3.30 18.71
C GLN A 36 7.59 2.13 19.04
N ALA A 37 7.05 0.96 19.38
CA ALA A 37 7.85 -0.24 19.63
C ALA A 37 8.51 -0.81 18.36
N LEU A 38 7.88 -0.65 17.19
CA LEU A 38 8.40 -1.06 15.88
C LEU A 38 9.39 -0.04 15.28
N ALA A 39 9.35 1.23 15.71
CA ALA A 39 10.22 2.31 15.23
C ALA A 39 11.52 2.50 16.04
N GLY A 40 11.81 1.60 16.99
CA GLY A 40 13.07 1.62 17.74
C GLY A 40 14.29 1.33 16.85
N PRO A 41 15.50 1.80 17.22
CA PRO A 41 16.68 1.67 16.38
C PRO A 41 17.04 0.18 16.15
N PRO A 42 17.37 -0.23 14.91
CA PRO A 42 17.78 -1.60 14.64
C PRO A 42 19.14 -1.84 15.30
N ALA A 43 19.20 -2.75 16.27
CA ALA A 43 20.46 -3.20 16.83
C ALA A 43 21.27 -3.88 15.72
N VAL A 44 22.42 -3.29 15.39
CA VAL A 44 23.39 -3.83 14.45
C VAL A 44 23.78 -5.24 14.90
N GLY A 45 23.50 -6.24 14.05
CA GLY A 45 24.02 -7.60 14.21
C GLY A 45 23.07 -8.67 14.75
N ALA A 46 21.83 -8.33 15.12
CA ALA A 46 20.85 -9.34 15.50
C ALA A 46 19.57 -9.14 14.68
N VAL A 47 19.38 -9.97 13.66
CA VAL A 47 18.04 -10.30 13.15
C VAL A 47 17.32 -10.94 14.33
N ARG A 48 16.66 -10.12 15.15
CA ARG A 48 15.77 -10.59 16.19
C ARG A 48 14.67 -11.33 15.43
N LYS A 49 14.78 -12.66 15.36
CA LYS A 49 13.67 -13.54 14.99
C LYS A 49 12.49 -13.05 15.80
N LEU A 50 11.55 -12.36 15.15
CA LEU A 50 10.25 -12.04 15.70
C LEU A 50 9.51 -13.36 15.83
N ASN A 51 9.90 -14.13 16.85
CA ASN A 51 9.30 -15.39 17.22
C ASN A 51 7.95 -15.09 17.87
N ARG A 52 6.95 -14.84 17.03
CA ARG A 52 5.52 -15.18 17.18
C ARG A 52 4.68 -14.15 16.45
N ALA A 53 3.79 -14.65 15.59
CA ALA A 53 2.61 -13.93 15.11
C ALA A 53 1.70 -13.42 16.26
N MET A 54 1.97 -13.83 17.52
CA MET A 54 1.32 -13.33 18.73
C MET A 54 1.98 -12.11 19.37
N ASP A 55 3.19 -11.67 19.01
CA ASP A 55 3.78 -10.42 19.55
C ASP A 55 3.43 -9.18 18.70
N LEU A 56 2.73 -9.40 17.58
CA LEU A 56 1.93 -8.39 16.89
C LEU A 56 0.53 -8.29 17.56
N VAL A 57 0.50 -8.01 18.87
CA VAL A 57 -0.74 -7.64 19.59
C VAL A 57 -0.97 -6.15 19.33
N ASP A 58 -1.97 -5.69 18.58
CA ASP A 58 -3.41 -5.93 18.75
C ASP A 58 -4.14 -5.86 17.37
N VAL A 59 -3.75 -6.76 16.46
CA VAL A 59 -4.06 -6.76 15.01
C VAL A 59 -5.51 -7.18 14.66
N ARG A 60 -6.43 -7.31 15.64
CA ARG A 60 -7.74 -7.97 15.41
C ARG A 60 -8.96 -7.10 15.20
N THR A 61 -8.90 -5.76 15.19
CA THR A 61 -10.13 -4.94 15.06
C THR A 61 -9.98 -3.66 14.25
N GLY A 62 -9.47 -3.75 13.02
CA GLY A 62 -9.82 -2.75 12.01
C GLY A 62 -11.31 -2.86 11.69
N VAL A 63 -12.15 -1.99 12.27
CA VAL A 63 -13.62 -2.04 12.04
C VAL A 63 -13.97 -1.84 10.56
N PHE A 64 -13.19 -1.01 9.86
CA PHE A 64 -13.46 -0.63 8.47
C PHE A 64 -12.33 -0.96 7.50
N PHE A 65 -11.12 -1.26 7.99
CA PHE A 65 -9.94 -1.43 7.14
C PHE A 65 -9.23 -2.73 7.45
N LYS A 66 -8.71 -3.36 6.40
CA LYS A 66 -8.01 -4.64 6.43
C LYS A 66 -6.56 -4.43 6.85
N ILE A 67 -6.01 -5.40 7.58
CA ILE A 67 -4.60 -5.43 7.99
C ILE A 67 -3.87 -6.47 7.14
N PHE A 68 -2.66 -6.10 6.72
CA PHE A 68 -1.77 -6.94 5.94
C PHE A 68 -0.93 -7.84 6.87
N THR A 69 -0.84 -9.11 6.54
CA THR A 69 -0.02 -10.10 7.25
C THR A 69 1.03 -10.65 6.30
N CYS A 70 2.30 -10.41 6.60
CA CYS A 70 3.39 -10.94 5.78
C CYS A 70 3.65 -12.41 6.10
N PRO A 71 3.78 -13.29 5.09
CA PRO A 71 4.32 -14.62 5.28
C PRO A 71 5.80 -14.54 5.68
N ALA A 72 6.32 -15.66 6.18
CA ALA A 72 7.76 -15.81 6.35
C ALA A 72 8.42 -16.06 5.00
N SER A 73 9.52 -15.35 4.75
CA SER A 73 10.39 -15.52 3.58
C SER A 73 10.75 -16.98 3.33
N ASP A 74 10.43 -17.45 2.14
CA ASP A 74 10.71 -18.79 1.61
C ASP A 74 12.04 -18.88 0.84
N GLU A 75 12.83 -17.79 0.81
CA GLU A 75 14.11 -17.77 0.11
C GLU A 75 15.03 -18.91 0.56
N PRO A 76 15.51 -19.74 -0.39
CA PRO A 76 16.35 -20.87 -0.07
C PRO A 76 17.70 -20.36 0.49
N PRO A 77 18.14 -20.85 1.66
CA PRO A 77 19.49 -20.58 2.11
C PRO A 77 20.48 -21.35 1.24
N ILE A 78 21.53 -20.68 0.75
CA ILE A 78 22.67 -21.34 0.10
C ILE A 78 23.86 -21.26 1.04
N GLY A 79 24.40 -22.43 1.39
CA GLY A 79 25.61 -22.55 2.19
C GLY A 79 26.89 -22.57 1.34
N PRO A 80 28.06 -22.34 1.96
CA PRO A 80 29.34 -22.67 1.35
C PRO A 80 29.38 -24.15 0.94
N ASN A 81 29.98 -24.48 -0.21
CA ASN A 81 30.04 -25.83 -0.79
C ASN A 81 28.69 -26.51 -1.11
N ASP A 82 27.56 -25.78 -1.15
CA ASP A 82 26.27 -26.34 -1.57
C ASP A 82 26.16 -26.42 -3.10
N VAL A 83 26.90 -27.37 -3.68
CA VAL A 83 27.04 -27.52 -5.14
C VAL A 83 25.70 -27.90 -5.79
N ASP A 84 24.87 -28.70 -5.13
CA ASP A 84 23.58 -29.14 -5.66
C ASP A 84 22.65 -27.95 -5.86
N MET A 85 22.58 -27.06 -4.86
CA MET A 85 21.79 -25.83 -4.98
C MET A 85 22.36 -24.86 -6.01
N ALA A 86 23.69 -24.77 -6.14
CA ALA A 86 24.34 -23.97 -7.19
C ALA A 86 23.99 -24.48 -8.59
N VAL A 87 23.90 -25.79 -8.80
CA VAL A 87 23.46 -26.36 -10.08
C VAL A 87 22.00 -26.00 -10.36
N VAL A 88 21.11 -26.14 -9.37
CA VAL A 88 19.70 -25.75 -9.51
C VAL A 88 19.56 -24.26 -9.86
N MET A 89 20.30 -23.38 -9.20
CA MET A 89 20.30 -21.95 -9.49
C MET A 89 20.90 -21.62 -10.86
N ALA A 90 21.94 -22.34 -11.28
CA ALA A 90 22.50 -22.19 -12.62
C ALA A 90 21.51 -22.60 -13.72
N GLU A 91 20.74 -23.68 -13.50
CA GLU A 91 19.67 -24.08 -14.42
C GLU A 91 18.57 -23.02 -14.51
N ARG A 92 18.19 -22.39 -13.38
CA ARG A 92 17.26 -21.26 -13.35
C ARG A 92 17.80 -20.06 -14.12
N ALA A 93 19.07 -19.73 -13.94
CA ALA A 93 19.76 -18.70 -14.72
C ALA A 93 19.67 -18.98 -16.23
N GLN A 94 19.93 -20.23 -16.64
CA GLN A 94 19.85 -20.62 -18.04
C GLN A 94 18.43 -20.54 -18.60
N LYS A 95 17.41 -20.90 -17.81
CA LYS A 95 16.00 -20.70 -18.19
C LYS A 95 15.70 -19.22 -18.39
N PHE A 96 16.16 -18.37 -17.48
CA PHE A 96 16.00 -16.92 -17.58
C PHE A 96 16.65 -16.34 -18.84
N TYR A 97 17.90 -16.69 -19.15
CA TYR A 97 18.58 -16.18 -20.36
C TYR A 97 17.98 -16.68 -21.67
N LYS A 98 17.13 -17.72 -21.62
CA LYS A 98 16.35 -18.21 -22.77
C LYS A 98 14.95 -17.62 -22.81
N HIS A 99 14.51 -16.93 -21.75
CA HIS A 99 13.21 -16.28 -21.68
C HIS A 99 13.19 -15.04 -22.57
N SER A 100 12.15 -14.91 -23.39
CA SER A 100 11.97 -13.78 -24.29
C SER A 100 10.91 -12.82 -23.75
N ALA A 101 11.27 -11.56 -23.55
CA ALA A 101 10.28 -10.54 -23.27
C ALA A 101 9.42 -10.25 -24.50
N ASN A 102 8.10 -10.24 -24.35
CA ASN A 102 7.22 -9.76 -25.41
C ASN A 102 7.34 -8.24 -25.55
N LEU A 103 7.94 -7.76 -26.64
CA LEU A 103 8.11 -6.34 -26.94
C LEU A 103 6.81 -5.66 -27.40
N PHE A 104 5.81 -6.45 -27.81
CA PHE A 104 4.54 -5.95 -28.34
C PHE A 104 3.38 -6.51 -27.50
N PRO A 105 3.18 -5.99 -26.28
CA PRO A 105 2.02 -6.32 -25.49
C PRO A 105 0.73 -5.83 -26.19
N PRO A 106 -0.43 -6.44 -25.88
CA PRO A 106 -1.74 -5.96 -26.32
C PRO A 106 -1.97 -4.47 -26.01
N ASP A 107 -2.64 -3.75 -26.92
CA ASP A 107 -2.90 -2.30 -26.81
C ASP A 107 -3.84 -1.91 -25.65
N ASP A 108 -4.50 -2.86 -25.01
CA ASP A 108 -5.49 -2.66 -23.94
C ASP A 108 -4.92 -2.80 -22.52
N ILE A 109 -3.61 -3.03 -22.39
CA ILE A 109 -2.95 -3.27 -21.11
C ILE A 109 -2.10 -2.06 -20.71
N PHE A 110 -2.14 -1.71 -19.42
CA PHE A 110 -1.26 -0.67 -18.90
C PHE A 110 0.20 -1.12 -18.95
N TYR A 111 1.11 -0.21 -19.32
CA TYR A 111 2.55 -0.52 -19.37
C TYR A 111 3.08 -1.14 -18.07
N GLU A 112 2.57 -0.70 -16.92
CA GLU A 112 2.91 -1.25 -15.61
C GLU A 112 2.50 -2.71 -15.43
N GLU A 113 1.43 -3.15 -16.08
CA GLU A 113 0.93 -4.53 -16.02
C GLU A 113 1.75 -5.45 -16.92
N VAL A 114 2.28 -4.92 -18.02
CA VAL A 114 3.24 -5.63 -18.89
C VAL A 114 4.53 -5.92 -18.14
N GLU A 115 5.11 -4.92 -17.47
CA GLU A 115 6.31 -5.11 -16.64
C GLU A 115 6.03 -6.09 -15.48
N ALA A 116 4.87 -5.97 -14.82
CA ALA A 116 4.49 -6.89 -13.75
C ALA A 116 4.36 -8.34 -14.25
N HIS A 117 3.75 -8.55 -15.42
CA HIS A 117 3.59 -9.86 -16.04
C HIS A 117 4.94 -10.49 -16.39
N TYR A 118 5.84 -9.72 -16.99
CA TYR A 118 7.19 -10.22 -17.30
C TYR A 118 7.94 -10.63 -16.03
N ILE A 119 7.87 -9.82 -14.97
CA ILE A 119 8.54 -10.15 -13.70
C ILE A 119 7.89 -11.37 -13.02
N ASP A 120 6.56 -11.52 -13.07
CA ASP A 120 5.87 -12.72 -12.59
C ASP A 120 6.32 -13.98 -13.37
N GLU A 121 6.40 -13.92 -14.70
CA GLU A 121 6.92 -15.02 -15.52
C GLU A 121 8.36 -15.41 -15.16
N VAL A 122 9.22 -14.41 -14.94
CA VAL A 122 10.63 -14.65 -14.61
C VAL A 122 10.78 -15.21 -13.20
N THR A 123 10.02 -14.71 -12.21
CA THR A 123 10.08 -15.20 -10.82
C THR A 123 9.50 -16.61 -10.67
N ARG A 124 8.52 -16.99 -11.51
CA ARG A 124 8.02 -18.38 -11.60
C ARG A 124 9.10 -19.41 -11.96
N ILE A 125 10.23 -18.99 -12.54
CA ILE A 125 11.37 -19.88 -12.80
C ILE A 125 11.89 -20.48 -11.49
N ASP A 126 11.84 -19.74 -10.39
CA ASP A 126 12.30 -20.21 -9.08
C ASP A 126 11.38 -21.27 -8.45
N ASN A 127 10.09 -21.26 -8.80
CA ASN A 127 9.05 -22.09 -8.16
C ASN A 127 8.41 -23.11 -9.11
N GLU A 128 9.16 -23.58 -10.11
CA GLU A 128 8.71 -24.62 -11.07
C GLU A 128 7.39 -24.25 -11.77
N GLY A 129 7.16 -22.96 -12.01
CA GLY A 129 5.93 -22.43 -12.64
C GLY A 129 4.85 -21.98 -11.65
N GLY A 130 5.03 -22.24 -10.35
CA GLY A 130 4.16 -21.75 -9.27
C GLY A 130 4.32 -20.25 -9.01
N GLU A 131 3.28 -19.63 -8.42
CA GLU A 131 3.31 -18.21 -8.05
C GLU A 131 4.44 -17.92 -7.06
N ASP A 132 5.20 -16.87 -7.33
CA ASP A 132 6.27 -16.44 -6.46
C ASP A 132 5.77 -15.74 -5.19
N GLN A 133 6.34 -16.11 -4.04
CA GLN A 133 5.90 -15.57 -2.75
C GLN A 133 6.13 -14.06 -2.70
N PHE A 134 7.24 -13.55 -3.22
CA PHE A 134 7.55 -12.13 -3.19
C PHE A 134 6.56 -11.33 -4.04
N VAL A 135 6.33 -11.77 -5.28
CA VAL A 135 5.35 -11.18 -6.21
C VAL A 135 3.94 -11.22 -5.63
N GLY A 136 3.49 -12.40 -5.16
CA GLY A 136 2.15 -12.58 -4.60
C GLY A 136 1.92 -11.77 -3.32
N THR A 137 2.92 -11.68 -2.45
CA THR A 137 2.87 -10.89 -1.21
C THR A 137 2.78 -9.40 -1.50
N LEU A 138 3.54 -8.90 -2.48
CA LEU A 138 3.48 -7.50 -2.92
C LEU A 138 2.16 -7.16 -3.61
N ASP A 139 1.63 -8.05 -4.45
CA ASP A 139 0.32 -7.85 -5.06
C ASP A 139 -0.81 -7.85 -4.02
N GLN A 140 -0.74 -8.73 -3.03
CA GLN A 140 -1.68 -8.74 -1.91
C GLN A 140 -1.62 -7.41 -1.13
N ALA A 141 -0.41 -6.93 -0.81
CA ALA A 141 -0.22 -5.66 -0.13
C ALA A 141 -0.79 -4.49 -0.95
N ARG A 142 -0.57 -4.49 -2.27
CA ARG A 142 -1.12 -3.52 -3.22
C ARG A 142 -2.64 -3.51 -3.20
N ARG A 143 -3.28 -4.67 -3.39
CA ARG A 143 -4.74 -4.83 -3.41
C ARG A 143 -5.35 -4.36 -2.09
N LEU A 144 -4.77 -4.78 -0.97
CA LEU A 144 -5.24 -4.42 0.36
C LEU A 144 -5.13 -2.92 0.63
N THR A 145 -4.01 -2.31 0.26
CA THR A 145 -3.81 -0.86 0.38
C THR A 145 -4.85 -0.11 -0.46
N ASN A 146 -5.05 -0.55 -1.71
CA ASN A 146 -6.03 0.04 -2.63
C ASN A 146 -7.47 -0.13 -2.14
N ASP A 147 -7.84 -1.30 -1.62
CA ASP A 147 -9.15 -1.56 -1.01
C ASP A 147 -9.41 -0.61 0.15
N ASN A 148 -8.47 -0.48 1.08
CA ASN A 148 -8.62 0.42 2.22
C ASN A 148 -8.77 1.88 1.77
N THR A 149 -7.98 2.30 0.78
CA THR A 149 -8.08 3.66 0.20
C THR A 149 -9.41 3.87 -0.51
N ARG A 150 -9.87 2.89 -1.28
CA ARG A 150 -11.19 2.91 -1.93
C ARG A 150 -12.30 3.02 -0.90
N THR A 151 -12.30 2.19 0.14
CA THR A 151 -13.32 2.25 1.22
C THR A 151 -13.34 3.62 1.90
N LEU A 152 -12.18 4.24 2.15
CA LEU A 152 -12.14 5.59 2.73
C LEU A 152 -12.77 6.64 1.79
N TYR A 153 -12.31 6.69 0.53
CA TYR A 153 -12.70 7.75 -0.41
C TYR A 153 -14.06 7.54 -1.06
N CYS A 154 -14.40 6.31 -1.45
CA CYS A 154 -15.57 6.04 -2.28
C CYS A 154 -16.78 5.57 -1.46
N GLU A 155 -16.58 5.15 -0.21
CA GLU A 155 -17.65 4.59 0.61
C GLU A 155 -17.85 5.45 1.87
N LEU A 156 -16.88 5.52 2.77
CA LEU A 156 -17.06 6.16 4.07
C LEU A 156 -17.23 7.69 3.99
N ALA A 157 -16.39 8.38 3.21
CA ALA A 157 -16.50 9.83 3.07
C ALA A 157 -17.82 10.25 2.37
N PRO A 158 -18.23 9.64 1.24
CA PRO A 158 -19.52 9.93 0.64
C PRO A 158 -20.71 9.56 1.54
N LEU A 159 -20.66 8.44 2.26
CA LEU A 159 -21.72 8.08 3.23
C LEU A 159 -21.86 9.11 4.34
N ALA A 160 -20.75 9.61 4.89
CA ALA A 160 -20.77 10.67 5.89
C ALA A 160 -21.42 11.95 5.34
N LEU A 161 -21.06 12.35 4.12
CA LEU A 161 -21.71 13.48 3.43
C LEU A 161 -23.22 13.22 3.23
N GLY A 162 -23.59 12.06 2.70
CA GLY A 162 -24.99 11.71 2.44
C GLY A 162 -25.87 11.78 3.67
N PHE A 163 -25.39 11.23 4.79
CA PHE A 163 -26.08 11.32 6.07
C PHE A 163 -26.32 12.77 6.48
N VAL A 164 -25.29 13.63 6.36
CA VAL A 164 -25.39 15.06 6.69
C VAL A 164 -26.31 15.80 5.74
N LEU A 165 -26.29 15.50 4.43
CA LEU A 165 -27.19 16.11 3.45
C LEU A 165 -28.65 15.75 3.72
N ILE A 166 -28.94 14.48 4.00
CA ILE A 166 -30.31 14.03 4.33
C ILE A 166 -30.81 14.71 5.61
N LEU A 167 -29.98 14.70 6.66
CA LEU A 167 -30.34 15.33 7.93
C LEU A 167 -30.56 16.83 7.77
N HIS A 168 -29.66 17.53 7.07
CA HIS A 168 -29.77 18.96 6.84
C HIS A 168 -30.99 19.31 5.95
N ALA A 169 -31.26 18.53 4.90
CA ALA A 169 -32.44 18.69 4.07
C ALA A 169 -33.73 18.53 4.88
N ALA A 170 -33.82 17.53 5.75
CA ALA A 170 -34.99 17.33 6.61
C ALA A 170 -35.20 18.51 7.58
N LEU A 171 -34.13 19.02 8.18
CA LEU A 171 -34.18 20.20 9.05
C LEU A 171 -34.61 21.46 8.31
N LEU A 172 -34.10 21.68 7.09
CA LEU A 172 -34.48 22.83 6.27
C LEU A 172 -35.94 22.76 5.80
N LEU A 173 -36.42 21.58 5.43
CA LEU A 173 -37.76 21.43 4.86
C LEU A 173 -38.85 21.48 5.92
N PHE A 174 -38.66 20.79 7.04
CA PHE A 174 -39.73 20.53 8.00
C PHE A 174 -39.56 21.23 9.35
N ASP A 175 -38.39 21.85 9.59
CA ASP A 175 -38.04 22.57 10.83
C ASP A 175 -38.79 22.10 12.09
N PRO A 176 -38.45 20.92 12.62
CA PRO A 176 -39.22 20.29 13.70
C PRO A 176 -39.16 21.07 15.03
N PHE A 177 -38.32 22.10 15.11
CA PHE A 177 -38.12 22.92 16.30
C PHE A 177 -38.71 24.33 16.13
N HIS A 178 -39.35 24.64 15.00
CA HIS A 178 -39.87 25.96 14.66
C HIS A 178 -38.85 27.09 14.85
N LEU A 179 -37.56 26.80 14.65
CA LEU A 179 -36.47 27.76 14.80
C LEU A 179 -36.43 28.76 13.64
N LEU A 180 -37.10 28.45 12.53
CA LEU A 180 -37.16 29.19 11.28
C LEU A 180 -38.60 29.64 10.98
N LEU A 181 -39.22 30.40 11.89
CA LEU A 181 -40.53 31.02 11.67
C LEU A 181 -40.47 32.08 10.54
N ARG A 182 -40.88 31.69 9.33
CA ARG A 182 -40.80 32.47 8.08
C ARG A 182 -42.01 33.37 7.84
N GLU A 183 -42.10 34.46 8.58
CA GLU A 183 -43.01 35.58 8.28
C GLU A 183 -42.30 36.95 8.40
N THR A 184 -41.07 37.05 7.90
CA THR A 184 -40.23 38.23 8.16
C THR A 184 -39.56 38.73 6.90
N ALA A 185 -39.54 40.05 6.73
CA ALA A 185 -38.84 40.70 5.63
C ALA A 185 -37.33 40.43 5.75
N ILE A 186 -36.67 40.13 4.62
CA ILE A 186 -35.24 39.77 4.54
C ILE A 186 -34.33 40.85 5.17
N TRP A 187 -34.74 42.12 5.10
CA TRP A 187 -34.01 43.28 5.66
C TRP A 187 -34.35 43.61 7.11
N SER A 188 -35.15 42.79 7.78
CA SER A 188 -35.48 42.94 9.20
C SER A 188 -34.42 42.32 10.10
N LEU A 189 -34.33 42.78 11.35
CA LEU A 189 -33.51 42.14 12.39
C LEU A 189 -33.83 40.64 12.53
N ARG A 190 -35.11 40.28 12.38
CA ARG A 190 -35.58 38.89 12.45
C ARG A 190 -35.17 38.07 11.21
N GLY A 191 -35.10 38.70 10.03
CA GLY A 191 -34.53 38.10 8.82
C GLY A 191 -33.03 37.82 8.94
N ALA A 192 -32.28 38.77 9.51
CA ALA A 192 -30.86 38.57 9.83
C ALA A 192 -30.64 37.44 10.85
N GLN A 193 -31.49 37.33 11.86
CA GLN A 193 -31.46 36.22 12.83
C GLN A 193 -31.71 34.86 12.16
N LEU A 194 -32.71 34.76 11.28
CA LEU A 194 -32.99 33.53 10.52
C LEU A 194 -31.79 33.10 9.67
N PHE A 195 -31.20 34.03 8.92
CA PHE A 195 -30.01 33.75 8.10
C PHE A 195 -28.83 33.28 8.96
N ALA A 196 -28.60 33.91 10.12
CA ALA A 196 -27.56 33.49 11.05
C ALA A 196 -27.81 32.07 11.59
N THR A 197 -29.06 31.72 11.91
CA THR A 197 -29.44 30.37 12.34
C THR A 197 -29.25 29.33 11.24
N GLU A 198 -29.64 29.62 10.01
CA GLU A 198 -29.42 28.73 8.86
C GLU A 198 -27.92 28.53 8.55
N ALA A 199 -27.13 29.60 8.61
CA ALA A 199 -25.68 29.53 8.47
C ALA A 199 -25.04 28.70 9.59
N LEU A 200 -25.52 28.84 10.84
CA LEU A 200 -25.06 28.02 11.95
C LEU A 200 -25.35 26.53 11.71
N PHE A 201 -26.55 26.18 11.27
CA PHE A 201 -26.89 24.80 10.95
C PHE A 201 -26.02 24.21 9.83
N LEU A 202 -25.73 25.01 8.80
CA LEU A 202 -24.81 24.62 7.73
C LEU A 202 -23.42 24.33 8.28
N VAL A 203 -22.88 25.23 9.11
CA VAL A 203 -21.55 25.08 9.73
C VAL A 203 -21.51 23.86 10.64
N VAL A 204 -22.54 23.63 11.45
CA VAL A 204 -22.64 22.46 12.34
C VAL A 204 -22.73 21.17 11.53
N ALA A 205 -23.55 21.13 10.49
CA ALA A 205 -23.70 19.97 9.60
C ALA A 205 -22.36 19.61 8.93
N LEU A 206 -21.70 20.60 8.31
CA LEU A 206 -20.39 20.42 7.70
C LEU A 206 -19.32 20.02 8.73
N GLY A 207 -19.32 20.67 9.90
CA GLY A 207 -18.40 20.40 10.99
C GLY A 207 -18.52 18.97 11.52
N LEU A 208 -19.74 18.45 11.68
CA LEU A 208 -19.99 17.06 12.08
C LEU A 208 -19.48 16.06 11.03
N ALA A 209 -19.74 16.32 9.74
CA ALA A 209 -19.27 15.48 8.64
C ALA A 209 -17.73 15.43 8.60
N ALA A 210 -17.08 16.59 8.71
CA ALA A 210 -15.63 16.73 8.72
C ALA A 210 -15.01 16.09 9.97
N PHE A 211 -15.62 16.28 11.14
CA PHE A 211 -15.18 15.68 12.40
C PHE A 211 -15.24 14.15 12.35
N PHE A 212 -16.37 13.58 11.92
CA PHE A 212 -16.53 12.13 11.81
C PHE A 212 -15.51 11.53 10.83
N THR A 213 -15.37 12.12 9.65
CA THR A 213 -14.42 11.64 8.64
C THR A 213 -12.98 11.77 9.12
N SER A 214 -12.64 12.85 9.82
CA SER A 214 -11.34 13.04 10.46
C SER A 214 -11.06 11.95 11.49
N LEU A 215 -12.05 11.59 12.31
CA LEU A 215 -11.88 10.57 13.33
C LEU A 215 -11.60 9.20 12.71
N VAL A 216 -12.36 8.81 11.68
CA VAL A 216 -12.13 7.57 10.93
C VAL A 216 -10.74 7.58 10.27
N TYR A 217 -10.36 8.71 9.67
CA TYR A 217 -9.07 8.85 9.01
C TYR A 217 -7.90 8.73 9.98
N TRP A 218 -7.88 9.53 11.06
CA TRP A 218 -6.75 9.59 11.97
C TRP A 218 -6.63 8.35 12.84
N PHE A 219 -7.73 7.89 13.45
CA PHE A 219 -7.68 6.80 14.42
C PHE A 219 -7.71 5.40 13.82
N SER A 220 -8.21 5.25 12.59
CA SER A 220 -8.34 3.94 11.95
C SER A 220 -7.49 3.84 10.70
N TYR A 221 -7.80 4.62 9.65
CA TYR A 221 -7.15 4.48 8.36
C TYR A 221 -5.64 4.73 8.44
N SER A 222 -5.23 5.86 9.01
CA SER A 222 -3.83 6.27 9.01
C SER A 222 -2.97 5.31 9.81
N HIS A 223 -3.51 4.79 10.91
CA HIS A 223 -2.83 3.81 11.74
C HIS A 223 -2.64 2.48 11.01
N ILE A 224 -3.72 1.94 10.45
CA ILE A 224 -3.70 0.65 9.73
C ILE A 224 -2.78 0.71 8.51
N GLN A 225 -2.80 1.81 7.75
CA GLN A 225 -1.90 1.95 6.60
C GLN A 225 -0.43 2.08 7.00
N ARG A 226 -0.10 2.72 8.14
CA ARG A 226 1.27 2.71 8.66
C ARG A 226 1.70 1.31 9.05
N ALA A 227 0.86 0.57 9.76
CA ALA A 227 1.15 -0.80 10.16
C ALA A 227 1.39 -1.70 8.93
N ASN A 228 0.50 -1.65 7.93
CA ASN A 228 0.64 -2.40 6.69
C ASN A 228 1.94 -2.06 5.95
N ALA A 229 2.28 -0.77 5.86
CA ALA A 229 3.50 -0.32 5.21
C ALA A 229 4.78 -0.75 5.97
N LEU A 230 4.75 -0.77 7.30
CA LEU A 230 5.85 -1.28 8.13
C LEU A 230 6.00 -2.80 8.02
N SER A 231 4.90 -3.55 8.01
CA SER A 231 4.96 -5.01 7.80
C SER A 231 5.55 -5.33 6.42
N LEU A 232 5.13 -4.60 5.39
CA LEU A 232 5.69 -4.74 4.05
C LEU A 232 7.18 -4.36 4.00
N ASN A 233 7.58 -3.30 4.71
CA ASN A 233 8.98 -2.89 4.84
C ASN A 233 9.86 -4.01 5.41
N VAL A 234 9.42 -4.63 6.50
CA VAL A 234 10.14 -5.71 7.15
C VAL A 234 10.29 -6.91 6.22
N PHE A 235 9.22 -7.24 5.48
CA PHE A 235 9.25 -8.31 4.49
C PHE A 235 10.32 -8.05 3.41
N ILE A 236 10.19 -6.94 2.67
CA ILE A 236 11.13 -6.57 1.60
C ILE A 236 12.59 -6.53 2.10
N THR A 237 12.81 -5.93 3.27
CA THR A 237 14.15 -5.83 3.86
C THR A 237 14.74 -7.20 4.21
N THR A 238 13.91 -8.13 4.67
CA THR A 238 14.34 -9.48 5.01
C THR A 238 14.70 -10.25 3.75
N GLU A 239 13.89 -10.16 2.70
CA GLU A 239 14.14 -10.82 1.42
C GLU A 239 15.44 -10.35 0.79
N PHE A 240 15.59 -9.04 0.65
CA PHE A 240 16.80 -8.47 0.05
C PHE A 240 18.05 -8.70 0.90
N ALA A 241 17.91 -8.88 2.21
CA ALA A 241 19.03 -9.30 3.05
C ALA A 241 19.43 -10.76 2.79
N ARG A 242 18.47 -11.66 2.58
CA ARG A 242 18.74 -13.06 2.24
C ARG A 242 19.38 -13.15 0.86
N LEU A 243 18.80 -12.53 -0.17
CA LEU A 243 19.36 -12.53 -1.51
C LEU A 243 20.79 -11.99 -1.55
N ASN A 244 21.09 -10.93 -0.80
CA ASN A 244 22.46 -10.40 -0.71
C ASN A 244 23.44 -11.38 -0.05
N ASN A 245 23.02 -12.06 1.03
CA ASN A 245 23.86 -13.09 1.65
C ASN A 245 24.13 -14.25 0.67
N VAL A 246 23.10 -14.71 -0.03
CA VAL A 246 23.22 -15.79 -1.03
C VAL A 246 24.14 -15.35 -2.18
N PHE A 247 24.00 -14.12 -2.67
CA PHE A 247 24.89 -13.56 -3.69
C PHE A 247 26.36 -13.58 -3.27
N ARG A 248 26.66 -13.11 -2.04
CA ARG A 248 28.04 -13.07 -1.52
C ARG A 248 28.65 -14.45 -1.35
N VAL A 249 27.85 -15.43 -0.94
CA VAL A 249 28.29 -16.83 -0.87
C VAL A 249 28.61 -17.32 -2.28
N ALA A 250 27.67 -17.19 -3.22
CA ALA A 250 27.86 -17.66 -4.59
C ALA A 250 29.04 -17.00 -5.31
N GLN A 251 29.25 -15.69 -5.11
CA GLN A 251 30.42 -14.97 -5.64
C GLN A 251 31.72 -15.56 -5.07
N ARG A 252 31.79 -15.79 -3.76
CA ARG A 252 32.99 -16.36 -3.12
C ARG A 252 33.27 -17.78 -3.60
N GLU A 253 32.24 -18.62 -3.67
CA GLU A 253 32.36 -20.00 -4.11
C GLU A 253 32.77 -20.08 -5.59
N ALA A 254 32.30 -19.15 -6.44
CA ALA A 254 32.76 -19.05 -7.83
C ALA A 254 34.28 -18.82 -7.92
N MET A 255 34.82 -17.93 -7.06
CA MET A 255 36.26 -17.67 -7.01
C MET A 255 37.04 -18.86 -6.44
N GLN A 256 36.48 -19.54 -5.43
CA GLN A 256 37.12 -20.69 -4.81
C GLN A 256 37.16 -21.91 -5.72
N ALA A 257 36.09 -22.15 -6.50
CA ALA A 257 35.98 -23.24 -7.46
C ALA A 257 37.21 -23.34 -8.37
N GLU A 258 37.73 -22.19 -8.81
CA GLU A 258 38.91 -22.10 -9.69
C GLU A 258 40.24 -22.43 -9.02
N THR A 259 40.29 -22.38 -7.69
CA THR A 259 41.52 -22.64 -6.92
C THR A 259 41.54 -24.02 -6.29
N GLN A 260 40.38 -24.66 -6.16
CA GLN A 260 40.23 -25.93 -5.44
C GLN A 260 40.59 -27.17 -6.27
N LEU A 261 40.44 -27.11 -7.60
CA LEU A 261 40.62 -28.28 -8.48
C LEU A 261 41.93 -28.19 -9.26
N ALA A 262 42.60 -29.33 -9.41
CA ALA A 262 43.83 -29.42 -10.20
C ALA A 262 43.52 -29.31 -11.71
N ASP A 263 44.48 -28.82 -12.50
CA ASP A 263 44.37 -28.70 -13.97
C ASP A 263 44.06 -30.02 -14.69
N THR A 264 44.20 -31.16 -14.01
CA THR A 264 43.84 -32.49 -14.53
C THR A 264 42.33 -32.78 -14.48
N GLN A 265 41.54 -31.99 -13.74
CA GLN A 265 40.10 -32.15 -13.54
C GLN A 265 39.28 -31.05 -14.25
N LYS A 266 39.66 -30.75 -15.50
CA LYS A 266 39.14 -29.60 -16.27
C LYS A 266 37.61 -29.57 -16.41
N ASP A 267 36.99 -30.72 -16.65
CA ASP A 267 35.55 -30.80 -16.88
C ASP A 267 34.76 -30.50 -15.60
N GLU A 268 35.23 -31.00 -14.46
CA GLU A 268 34.62 -30.76 -13.16
C GLU A 268 34.82 -29.32 -12.71
N LEU A 269 36.02 -28.77 -12.93
CA LEU A 269 36.31 -27.35 -12.73
C LEU A 269 35.36 -26.47 -13.53
N ARG A 270 35.20 -26.76 -14.82
CA ARG A 270 34.29 -26.03 -15.70
C ARG A 270 32.85 -26.09 -15.20
N ARG A 271 32.37 -27.26 -14.79
CA ARG A 271 31.02 -27.46 -14.28
C ARG A 271 30.78 -26.63 -13.01
N LEU A 272 31.71 -26.71 -12.05
CA LEU A 272 31.56 -26.10 -10.73
C LEU A 272 31.70 -24.57 -10.80
N ALA A 273 32.71 -24.06 -11.50
CA ALA A 273 32.89 -22.63 -11.74
C ALA A 273 31.69 -22.05 -12.51
N SER A 274 31.26 -22.69 -13.61
CA SER A 274 30.11 -22.22 -14.39
C SER A 274 28.82 -22.19 -13.58
N SER A 275 28.60 -23.16 -12.68
CA SER A 275 27.38 -23.22 -11.88
C SER A 275 27.32 -22.07 -10.88
N TRP A 276 28.41 -21.83 -10.14
CA TRP A 276 28.48 -20.70 -9.21
C TRP A 276 28.45 -19.35 -9.89
N THR A 277 29.11 -19.21 -11.05
CA THR A 277 29.09 -17.98 -11.83
C THR A 277 27.68 -17.63 -12.30
N LEU A 278 26.95 -18.61 -12.86
CA LEU A 278 25.56 -18.42 -13.26
C LEU A 278 24.64 -18.14 -12.06
N THR A 279 24.90 -18.78 -10.92
CA THR A 279 24.14 -18.58 -9.69
C THR A 279 24.19 -17.14 -9.20
N TYR A 280 25.38 -16.55 -9.01
CA TYR A 280 25.44 -15.17 -8.53
C TYR A 280 24.91 -14.16 -9.56
N HIS A 281 25.05 -14.44 -10.86
CA HIS A 281 24.42 -13.63 -11.90
C HIS A 281 22.90 -13.66 -11.79
N TRP A 282 22.31 -14.84 -11.64
CA TRP A 282 20.86 -15.00 -11.48
C TRP A 282 20.34 -14.22 -10.28
N ILE A 283 20.99 -14.38 -9.11
CA ILE A 283 20.59 -13.66 -7.89
C ILE A 283 20.69 -12.15 -8.09
N GLY A 284 21.74 -11.67 -8.76
CA GLY A 284 21.91 -10.25 -9.08
C GLY A 284 20.77 -9.71 -9.96
N VAL A 285 20.43 -10.40 -11.04
CA VAL A 285 19.33 -10.00 -11.93
C VAL A 285 17.97 -10.12 -11.23
N ARG A 286 17.75 -11.18 -10.45
CA ARG A 286 16.54 -11.39 -9.67
C ARG A 286 16.29 -10.23 -8.70
N GLN A 287 17.30 -9.85 -7.91
CA GLN A 287 17.22 -8.69 -7.02
C GLN A 287 16.82 -7.42 -7.79
N PHE A 288 17.41 -7.19 -8.97
CA PHE A 288 17.06 -6.03 -9.79
C PHE A 288 15.58 -6.06 -10.22
N LEU A 289 15.08 -7.21 -10.68
CA LEU A 289 13.69 -7.37 -11.10
C LEU A 289 12.72 -7.18 -9.93
N GLU A 290 13.03 -7.72 -8.75
CA GLU A 290 12.22 -7.54 -7.54
C GLU A 290 12.19 -6.09 -7.04
N GLU A 291 13.30 -5.35 -7.16
CA GLU A 291 13.33 -3.91 -6.91
C GLU A 291 12.45 -3.13 -7.90
N MET A 292 12.50 -3.50 -9.19
CA MET A 292 11.64 -2.90 -10.22
C MET A 292 10.16 -3.22 -9.97
N PHE A 293 9.84 -4.44 -9.57
CA PHE A 293 8.48 -4.85 -9.21
C PHE A 293 7.95 -4.06 -8.01
N THR A 294 8.77 -3.92 -6.96
CA THR A 294 8.44 -3.11 -5.80
C THR A 294 8.15 -1.66 -6.19
N ARG A 295 9.00 -1.07 -7.05
CA ARG A 295 8.80 0.30 -7.57
C ARG A 295 7.49 0.43 -8.33
N ASN A 296 7.19 -0.54 -9.19
CA ASN A 296 5.97 -0.60 -9.98
C ASN A 296 4.72 -0.68 -9.07
N VAL A 297 4.75 -1.56 -8.06
CA VAL A 297 3.67 -1.68 -7.07
C VAL A 297 3.42 -0.36 -6.34
N MET A 298 4.48 0.33 -5.89
CA MET A 298 4.34 1.64 -5.23
C MET A 298 3.76 2.71 -6.16
N PHE A 299 4.15 2.69 -7.43
CA PHE A 299 3.59 3.58 -8.45
C PHE A 299 2.08 3.32 -8.63
N GLN A 300 1.68 2.07 -8.76
CA GLN A 300 0.26 1.70 -8.89
C GLN A 300 -0.57 2.11 -7.67
N ILE A 301 -0.05 1.92 -6.44
CA ILE A 301 -0.72 2.38 -5.22
C ILE A 301 -0.94 3.90 -5.28
N ARG A 302 0.08 4.69 -5.66
CA ARG A 302 -0.03 6.15 -5.78
C ARG A 302 -1.05 6.57 -6.84
N ARG A 303 -1.01 5.94 -8.01
CA ARG A 303 -1.93 6.18 -9.12
C ARG A 303 -3.37 5.89 -8.69
N ASN A 304 -3.63 4.68 -8.19
CA ASN A 304 -4.96 4.25 -7.77
C ASN A 304 -5.50 5.10 -6.62
N THR A 305 -4.65 5.52 -5.68
CA THR A 305 -5.04 6.49 -4.64
C THR A 305 -5.57 7.80 -5.23
N THR A 306 -4.92 8.32 -6.27
CA THR A 306 -5.37 9.54 -6.97
C THR A 306 -6.69 9.29 -7.69
N LEU A 307 -6.84 8.15 -8.36
CA LEU A 307 -8.09 7.78 -9.05
C LEU A 307 -9.26 7.64 -8.08
N TYR A 308 -9.07 6.96 -6.93
CA TYR A 308 -10.12 6.84 -5.91
C TYR A 308 -10.50 8.18 -5.29
N ARG A 309 -9.54 9.10 -5.15
CA ARG A 309 -9.83 10.46 -4.69
C ARG A 309 -10.76 11.18 -5.68
N VAL A 310 -10.45 11.13 -6.98
CA VAL A 310 -11.28 11.75 -8.02
C VAL A 310 -12.66 11.09 -8.07
N LEU A 311 -12.69 9.75 -8.05
CA LEU A 311 -13.94 8.99 -8.05
C LEU A 311 -14.81 9.32 -6.83
N GLY A 312 -14.23 9.42 -5.64
CA GLY A 312 -14.96 9.82 -4.43
C GLY A 312 -15.59 11.21 -4.54
N ILE A 313 -14.90 12.18 -5.16
CA ILE A 313 -15.46 13.51 -5.44
C ILE A 313 -16.66 13.42 -6.40
N VAL A 314 -16.55 12.61 -7.46
CA VAL A 314 -17.66 12.37 -8.39
C VAL A 314 -18.85 11.73 -7.69
N ILE A 315 -18.63 10.75 -6.80
CA ILE A 315 -19.68 10.13 -5.99
C ILE A 315 -20.35 11.17 -5.08
N CYS A 316 -19.59 12.03 -4.41
CA CYS A 316 -20.16 13.13 -3.61
C CYS A 316 -21.04 14.07 -4.44
N ALA A 317 -20.61 14.42 -5.66
CA ALA A 317 -21.41 15.24 -6.58
C ALA A 317 -22.69 14.53 -7.03
N ALA A 318 -22.62 13.23 -7.32
CA ALA A 318 -23.80 12.43 -7.64
C ALA A 318 -24.77 12.33 -6.46
N MET A 319 -24.27 12.20 -5.23
CA MET A 319 -25.10 12.20 -4.02
C MET A 319 -25.81 13.55 -3.81
N LEU A 320 -25.10 14.66 -4.02
CA LEU A 320 -25.73 15.98 -4.06
C LEU A 320 -26.83 16.04 -5.11
N ALA A 321 -26.58 15.54 -6.33
CA ALA A 321 -27.57 15.56 -7.39
C ALA A 321 -28.86 14.81 -7.00
N VAL A 322 -28.72 13.60 -6.45
CA VAL A 322 -29.85 12.75 -6.04
C VAL A 322 -30.58 13.36 -4.84
N ILE A 323 -29.88 13.67 -3.76
CA ILE A 323 -30.49 14.19 -2.51
C ILE A 323 -31.05 15.59 -2.73
N GLY A 324 -30.33 16.45 -3.45
CA GLY A 324 -30.75 17.80 -3.79
C GLY A 324 -32.03 17.80 -4.62
N THR A 325 -32.12 16.93 -5.64
CA THR A 325 -33.33 16.80 -6.46
C THR A 325 -34.51 16.29 -5.63
N ALA A 326 -34.30 15.27 -4.80
CA ALA A 326 -35.34 14.73 -3.93
C ALA A 326 -35.84 15.78 -2.93
N ALA A 327 -34.93 16.52 -2.29
CA ALA A 327 -35.28 17.56 -1.34
C ALA A 327 -35.99 18.76 -2.01
N ALA A 328 -35.56 19.12 -3.23
CA ALA A 328 -36.25 20.15 -4.03
C ALA A 328 -37.66 19.72 -4.44
N PHE A 329 -37.88 18.46 -4.79
CA PHE A 329 -39.21 17.93 -5.04
C PHE A 329 -40.09 18.00 -3.77
N LEU A 330 -39.53 17.58 -2.62
CA LEU A 330 -40.23 17.63 -1.33
C LEU A 330 -40.54 19.06 -0.86
N SER A 331 -39.82 20.07 -1.37
CA SER A 331 -40.11 21.48 -1.06
C SER A 331 -41.46 21.98 -1.55
N GLY A 332 -42.08 21.28 -2.51
CA GLY A 332 -43.45 21.57 -2.96
C GLY A 332 -44.54 21.02 -2.03
N SER A 333 -44.17 20.31 -0.96
CA SER A 333 -45.12 19.76 0.01
C SER A 333 -45.81 20.88 0.82
N PRO A 334 -47.09 20.74 1.20
CA PRO A 334 -47.79 21.72 2.04
C PRO A 334 -47.12 21.99 3.39
N ASN A 335 -46.34 21.01 3.88
CA ASN A 335 -45.62 21.10 5.15
C ASN A 335 -44.17 21.60 4.99
N ALA A 336 -43.73 21.92 3.77
CA ALA A 336 -42.38 22.41 3.54
C ALA A 336 -42.32 23.93 3.73
N HIS A 337 -41.30 24.39 4.46
CA HIS A 337 -41.11 25.81 4.76
C HIS A 337 -40.04 26.48 3.87
N THR A 338 -39.27 25.69 3.12
CA THR A 338 -38.10 26.17 2.37
C THR A 338 -38.24 25.93 0.87
N PRO A 339 -38.11 26.97 0.02
CA PRO A 339 -38.23 26.81 -1.43
C PRO A 339 -37.06 26.02 -2.00
N ALA A 340 -37.32 25.27 -3.07
CA ALA A 340 -36.38 24.39 -3.76
C ALA A 340 -34.98 25.00 -3.98
N LEU A 341 -34.93 26.25 -4.47
CA LEU A 341 -33.66 26.93 -4.79
C LEU A 341 -32.76 27.12 -3.56
N ILE A 342 -33.35 27.46 -2.41
CA ILE A 342 -32.60 27.66 -1.16
C ILE A 342 -32.07 26.31 -0.66
N VAL A 343 -32.90 25.25 -0.71
CA VAL A 343 -32.46 23.90 -0.36
C VAL A 343 -31.24 23.48 -1.21
N TRP A 344 -31.31 23.70 -2.52
CA TRP A 344 -30.19 23.41 -3.44
C TRP A 344 -28.92 24.17 -3.09
N LEU A 345 -29.03 25.46 -2.80
CA LEU A 345 -27.89 26.30 -2.45
C LEU A 345 -27.20 25.80 -1.17
N HIS A 346 -27.97 25.46 -0.14
CA HIS A 346 -27.44 24.94 1.12
C HIS A 346 -26.74 23.60 0.94
N LEU A 347 -27.38 22.64 0.27
CA LEU A 347 -26.81 21.31 0.04
C LEU A 347 -25.56 21.38 -0.84
N SER A 348 -25.54 22.29 -1.83
CA SER A 348 -24.37 22.53 -2.67
C SER A 348 -23.23 23.14 -1.87
N ALA A 349 -23.51 24.11 -1.00
CA ALA A 349 -22.52 24.73 -0.12
C ALA A 349 -21.90 23.72 0.86
N ILE A 350 -22.73 22.85 1.46
CA ILE A 350 -22.23 21.75 2.32
C ILE A 350 -21.36 20.79 1.52
N THR A 351 -21.80 20.37 0.34
CA THR A 351 -21.04 19.43 -0.49
C THR A 351 -19.70 20.01 -0.93
N PHE A 352 -19.70 21.26 -1.40
CA PHE A 352 -18.49 21.97 -1.78
C PHE A 352 -17.53 22.13 -0.60
N GLY A 353 -18.04 22.62 0.54
CA GLY A 353 -17.26 22.74 1.77
C GLY A 353 -16.69 21.39 2.22
N PHE A 354 -17.47 20.32 2.13
CA PHE A 354 -17.03 18.98 2.49
C PHE A 354 -15.91 18.50 1.57
N VAL A 355 -16.04 18.66 0.26
CA VAL A 355 -14.99 18.29 -0.69
C VAL A 355 -13.71 19.07 -0.41
N VAL A 356 -13.79 20.39 -0.21
CA VAL A 356 -12.62 21.23 0.09
C VAL A 356 -11.95 20.81 1.41
N ILE A 357 -12.72 20.68 2.49
CA ILE A 357 -12.17 20.39 3.82
C ILE A 357 -11.69 18.94 3.91
N VAL A 358 -12.55 17.98 3.57
CA VAL A 358 -12.25 16.56 3.71
C VAL A 358 -11.24 16.14 2.66
N TYR A 359 -11.57 16.22 1.37
CA TYR A 359 -10.68 15.74 0.31
C TYR A 359 -9.48 16.65 0.07
N GLY A 360 -9.62 17.96 0.29
CA GLY A 360 -8.55 18.93 0.08
C GLY A 360 -7.56 19.04 1.25
N LEU A 361 -8.03 18.92 2.50
CA LEU A 361 -7.19 19.17 3.69
C LEU A 361 -6.95 17.92 4.54
N ILE A 362 -8.00 17.16 4.87
CA ILE A 362 -7.89 16.04 5.82
C ILE A 362 -7.26 14.81 5.15
N ILE A 363 -7.88 14.29 4.10
CA ILE A 363 -7.46 13.04 3.45
C ILE A 363 -6.56 13.28 2.23
N ARG A 364 -5.84 14.40 2.17
CA ARG A 364 -5.11 14.82 0.96
C ARG A 364 -3.91 13.95 0.55
N LYS A 365 -3.29 13.23 1.49
CA LYS A 365 -2.04 12.50 1.27
C LYS A 365 -2.02 11.11 1.92
N PRO A 366 -2.86 10.16 1.48
CA PRO A 366 -2.81 8.80 1.98
C PRO A 366 -1.52 8.09 1.58
N PHE A 367 -1.04 8.31 0.34
CA PHE A 367 0.20 7.72 -0.14
C PHE A 367 1.43 8.20 0.64
N SER A 368 1.43 9.42 1.18
CA SER A 368 2.59 9.87 1.98
C SER A 368 2.74 9.06 3.25
N ILE A 369 1.64 8.52 3.80
CA ILE A 369 1.69 7.64 4.96
C ILE A 369 2.48 6.37 4.61
N VAL A 370 2.11 5.71 3.51
CA VAL A 370 2.81 4.54 3.00
C VAL A 370 4.27 4.89 2.74
N ALA A 371 4.52 5.90 1.90
CA ALA A 371 5.86 6.29 1.49
C ALA A 371 6.78 6.72 2.66
N SER A 372 6.24 7.27 3.74
CA SER A 372 7.01 7.67 4.93
C SER A 372 7.37 6.49 5.84
N ALA A 373 6.56 5.43 5.83
CA ALA A 373 6.83 4.21 6.58
C ALA A 373 7.78 3.26 5.83
N GLN A 374 7.96 3.48 4.53
CA GLN A 374 8.91 2.76 3.70
C GLN A 374 10.32 3.30 3.95
N MET A 375 11.20 2.49 4.54
CA MET A 375 12.61 2.81 4.75
C MET A 375 13.37 2.65 3.43
N LYS A 376 13.11 3.53 2.46
CA LYS A 376 13.59 3.43 1.08
C LYS A 376 15.11 3.23 0.97
N ASP A 377 15.87 3.87 1.87
CA ASP A 377 17.34 3.76 1.92
C ASP A 377 17.83 2.36 2.30
N GLN A 378 16.96 1.51 2.88
CA GLN A 378 17.30 0.14 3.26
C GLN A 378 17.04 -0.87 2.14
N TRP A 379 16.30 -0.51 1.09
CA TRP A 379 15.83 -1.44 0.05
C TRP A 379 16.55 -1.32 -1.28
N TYR A 380 17.12 -0.16 -1.60
CA TYR A 380 17.94 -0.02 -2.81
C TYR A 380 19.27 -0.76 -2.60
N ARG A 381 19.28 -2.05 -2.91
CA ARG A 381 20.42 -2.92 -2.63
C ARG A 381 21.12 -3.41 -3.88
N PHE A 382 20.51 -3.32 -5.06
CA PHE A 382 21.18 -3.68 -6.31
C PHE A 382 22.48 -2.88 -6.53
N ASN A 383 22.46 -1.58 -6.25
CA ASN A 383 23.69 -0.77 -6.27
C ASN A 383 24.73 -1.26 -5.23
N THR A 384 24.28 -1.73 -4.06
CA THR A 384 25.17 -2.24 -3.00
C THR A 384 25.68 -3.66 -3.25
N LEU A 385 25.03 -4.42 -4.13
CA LEU A 385 25.46 -5.76 -4.53
C LEU A 385 26.68 -5.72 -5.45
N SER A 386 26.97 -4.57 -6.07
CA SER A 386 28.16 -4.39 -6.92
C SER A 386 28.31 -5.49 -7.97
N VAL A 387 27.17 -5.93 -8.56
CA VAL A 387 27.15 -7.04 -9.52
C VAL A 387 28.08 -6.78 -10.70
N GLY A 388 28.13 -5.53 -11.17
CA GLY A 388 29.04 -5.11 -12.23
C GLY A 388 30.52 -5.30 -11.87
N ASP A 389 30.91 -4.99 -10.64
CA ASP A 389 32.28 -5.16 -10.16
C ASP A 389 32.63 -6.65 -10.06
N ALA A 390 31.71 -7.47 -9.54
CA ALA A 390 31.88 -8.93 -9.46
C ALA A 390 32.05 -9.57 -10.85
N ILE A 391 31.27 -9.13 -11.84
CA ILE A 391 31.39 -9.58 -13.23
C ILE A 391 32.72 -9.10 -13.84
N SER A 392 33.06 -7.83 -13.65
CA SER A 392 34.31 -7.25 -14.16
C SER A 392 35.54 -7.97 -13.60
N GLU A 393 35.54 -8.27 -12.30
CA GLU A 393 36.61 -9.01 -11.63
C GLU A 393 36.76 -10.42 -12.20
N GLN A 394 35.64 -11.15 -12.34
CA GLN A 394 35.62 -12.48 -12.92
C GLN A 394 36.16 -12.49 -14.36
N VAL A 395 35.63 -11.61 -15.21
CA VAL A 395 36.05 -11.51 -16.62
C VAL A 395 37.53 -11.13 -16.73
N THR A 396 38.00 -10.18 -15.91
CA THR A 396 39.40 -9.75 -15.92
C THR A 396 40.32 -10.90 -15.54
N ARG A 397 39.98 -11.66 -14.48
CA ARG A 397 40.74 -12.82 -14.05
C ARG A 397 40.83 -13.88 -15.16
N ASP A 398 39.70 -14.21 -15.77
CA ASP A 398 39.63 -15.21 -16.85
C ASP A 398 40.48 -14.80 -18.05
N LYS A 399 40.41 -13.51 -18.46
CA LYS A 399 41.22 -13.00 -19.58
C LYS A 399 42.71 -13.02 -19.28
N VAL A 400 43.12 -12.67 -18.05
CA VAL A 400 44.53 -12.73 -17.63
C VAL A 400 45.04 -14.17 -17.70
N GLN A 401 44.27 -15.15 -17.22
CA GLN A 401 44.66 -16.57 -17.27
C GLN A 401 44.80 -17.08 -18.71
N ILE A 402 43.89 -16.70 -19.60
CA ILE A 402 43.98 -17.05 -21.03
C ILE A 402 45.28 -16.50 -21.65
N VAL A 403 45.64 -15.26 -21.35
CA VAL A 403 46.87 -14.63 -21.85
C VAL A 403 48.12 -15.35 -21.30
N ILE A 404 48.16 -15.63 -20.00
CA ILE A 404 49.28 -16.37 -19.38
C ILE A 404 49.44 -17.74 -20.01
N ASN A 405 48.35 -18.48 -20.20
CA ASN A 405 48.39 -19.82 -20.79
C ASN A 405 48.81 -19.79 -22.26
N ARG A 406 48.37 -18.80 -23.03
CA ARG A 406 48.82 -18.57 -24.40
C ARG A 406 50.33 -18.30 -24.46
N ASP A 407 50.84 -17.45 -23.58
CA ASP A 407 52.24 -17.08 -23.57
C ASP A 407 53.13 -18.24 -23.11
N ARG A 408 52.65 -19.08 -22.18
CA ARG A 408 53.28 -20.36 -21.81
C ARG A 408 53.32 -21.36 -22.97
N ALA A 409 52.22 -21.50 -23.72
CA ALA A 409 52.17 -22.38 -24.89
C ALA A 409 53.18 -21.95 -25.96
N ARG A 410 53.25 -20.63 -26.25
CA ARG A 410 54.26 -20.05 -27.15
C ARG A 410 55.68 -20.32 -26.68
N ALA A 411 55.96 -20.16 -25.39
CA ALA A 411 57.28 -20.44 -24.82
C ALA A 411 57.65 -21.94 -24.90
N ALA A 412 56.65 -22.83 -24.87
CA ALA A 412 56.84 -24.28 -25.02
C ALA A 412 56.94 -24.74 -26.48
N GLY A 413 56.78 -23.85 -27.47
CA GLY A 413 56.85 -24.17 -28.90
C GLY A 413 55.64 -24.95 -29.42
N VAL A 414 54.48 -24.83 -28.75
CA VAL A 414 53.19 -25.44 -29.12
C VAL A 414 52.29 -24.45 -29.83
#